data_AF-A0A2K3LDQ3-F1
#
_entry.id   AF-A0A2K3LDQ3-F1
#
_cell.length_a   1.000
_cell.length_b   1.000
_cell.length_c   1.000
_cell.angle_alpha   90.00
_cell.angle_beta   90.00
_cell.angle_gamma   90.00
#
_symmetry.space_group_name_H-M   'P 1'
#
loop_
_entity.id
_entity.type
_entity.pdbx_description
1 polymer ?
#
loop_
_entity_poly.entity_id
_entity_poly.type
_entity_poly.pdbx_seq_one_letter_code
_entity_poly.pdbx_strand_id
1 'polypeptide(L)'
;MSSAGSKINLTTRIFSLINSIISRSAFGDKSDDQVEFVSLIRQAIALSTGLDLDDLFPSSKILHMLTGYKGKIEKIHKRVDKILDNVVRKHQEKRAGGNDGNKSEIENEDLVDVLLRVQQSGSLDIQLTINNIKSVIW
;
A
#
# COMPACT_ATOMS: atom_id res chain seq x y z
N MET A 1 -9.43 28.45 -25.32
CA MET A 1 -8.29 28.30 -26.26
C MET A 1 -7.70 26.93 -26.06
N SER A 2 -7.67 26.10 -27.11
CA SER A 2 -7.20 24.71 -27.04
C SER A 2 -5.67 24.68 -26.94
N SER A 3 -5.13 24.10 -25.86
CA SER A 3 -3.70 23.88 -25.65
C SER A 3 -3.22 22.68 -26.49
N ALA A 4 -3.36 22.74 -27.81
CA ALA A 4 -2.69 21.80 -28.69
C ALA A 4 -1.19 22.13 -28.70
N GLY A 5 -0.36 21.30 -28.06
CA GLY A 5 1.11 21.41 -28.08
C GLY A 5 1.84 21.73 -26.76
N SER A 6 1.19 21.63 -25.59
CA SER A 6 1.92 21.79 -24.32
C SER A 6 2.81 20.58 -24.01
N LYS A 7 4.02 20.84 -23.49
CA LYS A 7 4.95 19.78 -23.05
C LYS A 7 4.31 18.99 -21.92
N ILE A 8 4.07 17.69 -22.15
CA ILE A 8 3.60 16.77 -21.11
C ILE A 8 4.79 16.06 -20.45
N ASN A 9 4.77 15.95 -19.13
CA ASN A 9 5.70 15.07 -18.43
C ASN A 9 5.17 13.63 -18.48
N LEU A 10 5.66 12.86 -19.44
CA LEU A 10 5.21 11.48 -19.66
C LEU A 10 5.57 10.56 -18.47
N THR A 11 6.75 10.73 -17.88
CA THR A 11 7.20 9.98 -16.70
C THR A 11 6.19 10.10 -15.56
N THR A 12 5.81 11.32 -15.18
CA THR A 12 4.81 11.55 -14.11
C THR A 12 3.46 10.91 -14.43
N ARG A 13 3.02 10.96 -15.69
CA ARG A 13 1.74 10.36 -16.11
C ARG A 13 1.76 8.84 -16.06
N ILE A 14 2.83 8.22 -16.56
CA ILE A 14 3.00 6.76 -16.51
C ILE A 14 3.06 6.27 -15.06
N PHE A 15 3.87 6.92 -14.21
CA PHE A 15 3.93 6.57 -12.78
C PHE A 15 2.58 6.72 -12.08
N SER A 16 1.81 7.75 -12.41
CA SER A 16 0.47 7.93 -11.85
C SER A 16 -0.48 6.82 -12.30
N LEU A 17 -0.40 6.39 -13.56
CA LEU A 17 -1.23 5.32 -14.11
C LEU A 17 -0.89 3.98 -13.45
N ILE A 18 0.39 3.60 -13.40
CA ILE A 18 0.85 2.37 -12.76
C ILE A 18 0.40 2.32 -11.30
N ASN A 19 0.60 3.41 -10.56
CA ASN A 19 0.16 3.46 -9.15
C ASN A 19 -1.35 3.34 -9.02
N SER A 20 -2.12 3.92 -9.94
CA SER A 20 -3.58 3.80 -9.93
C SER A 20 -4.04 2.36 -10.22
N ILE A 21 -3.34 1.65 -11.12
CA ILE A 21 -3.61 0.23 -11.42
C ILE A 21 -3.29 -0.62 -10.19
N ILE A 22 -2.08 -0.49 -9.63
CA ILE A 22 -1.64 -1.27 -8.45
C ILE A 22 -2.57 -1.00 -7.26
N SER A 23 -2.88 0.27 -6.97
CA SER A 23 -3.79 0.62 -5.88
C SER A 23 -5.18 0.04 -6.11
N ARG A 24 -5.70 0.08 -7.34
CA ARG A 24 -7.01 -0.48 -7.64
C ARG A 24 -7.04 -2.01 -7.48
N SER A 25 -5.99 -2.69 -7.92
CA SER A 25 -5.87 -4.14 -7.77
C SER A 25 -5.67 -4.57 -6.31
N ALA A 26 -4.98 -3.76 -5.51
CA ALA A 26 -4.70 -4.08 -4.11
C ALA A 26 -5.88 -3.75 -3.18
N PHE A 27 -6.59 -2.65 -3.43
CA PHE A 27 -7.48 -2.01 -2.46
C PHE A 27 -8.87 -1.65 -3.00
N GLY A 28 -9.18 -1.97 -4.26
CA GLY A 28 -10.43 -1.61 -4.91
C GLY A 28 -10.49 -0.15 -5.37
N ASP A 29 -11.69 0.41 -5.47
CA ASP A 29 -11.88 1.77 -6.02
C ASP A 29 -11.14 2.88 -5.24
N LYS A 30 -10.82 3.97 -5.96
CA LYS A 30 -10.01 5.06 -5.44
C LYS A 30 -10.56 5.65 -4.14
N SER A 31 -9.72 5.76 -3.12
CA SER A 31 -10.04 6.41 -1.84
C SER A 31 -8.90 7.31 -1.33
N ASP A 32 -9.20 8.19 -0.38
CA ASP A 32 -8.21 9.06 0.25
C ASP A 32 -7.10 8.25 0.95
N ASP A 33 -7.47 7.13 1.56
CA ASP A 33 -6.54 6.16 2.19
C ASP A 33 -5.49 5.66 1.17
N GLN A 34 -5.93 5.27 -0.05
CA GLN A 34 -5.03 4.80 -1.10
C GLN A 34 -4.13 5.92 -1.64
N VAL A 35 -4.65 7.14 -1.78
CA VAL A 35 -3.87 8.30 -2.23
C VAL A 35 -2.78 8.63 -1.21
N GLU A 36 -3.10 8.60 0.08
CA GLU A 36 -2.13 8.80 1.15
C GLU A 36 -1.11 7.66 1.21
N PHE A 37 -1.55 6.40 1.08
CA PHE A 37 -0.68 5.22 1.02
C PHE A 37 0.39 5.35 -0.07
N VAL A 38 -0.02 5.64 -1.31
CA VAL A 38 0.91 5.81 -2.45
C VAL A 38 1.91 6.94 -2.20
N SER A 39 1.47 8.03 -1.57
CA SER A 39 2.34 9.14 -1.19
C SER A 39 3.38 8.73 -0.14
N LEU A 40 2.98 7.95 0.86
CA LEU A 40 3.85 7.46 1.93
C LEU A 40 4.86 6.41 1.42
N ILE A 41 4.44 5.50 0.54
CA ILE A 41 5.35 4.53 -0.09
C ILE A 41 6.39 5.24 -0.96
N ARG A 42 6.00 6.27 -1.72
CA ARG A 42 6.97 7.10 -2.46
C ARG A 42 7.99 7.77 -1.55
N GLN A 43 7.55 8.27 -0.39
CA GLN A 43 8.46 8.83 0.61
C GLN A 43 9.38 7.77 1.20
N ALA A 44 8.87 6.56 1.50
CA ALA A 44 9.66 5.45 1.99
C ALA A 44 10.74 5.01 0.98
N ILE A 45 10.37 4.89 -0.30
CA ILE A 45 11.30 4.55 -1.39
C ILE A 45 12.36 5.64 -1.55
N ALA A 46 11.98 6.91 -1.55
CA ALA A 46 12.95 8.01 -1.67
C ALA A 46 13.95 8.03 -0.50
N LEU A 47 13.49 7.68 0.71
CA LEU A 47 14.35 7.50 1.88
C LEU A 47 15.26 6.27 1.71
N SER A 48 14.76 5.16 1.18
CA SER A 48 15.55 3.93 0.98
C SER A 48 16.58 4.05 -0.14
N THR A 49 16.33 4.81 -1.20
CA THR A 49 17.30 5.02 -2.29
C THR A 49 18.53 5.84 -1.87
N GLY A 50 18.49 6.50 -0.71
CA GLY A 50 19.69 7.06 -0.09
C GLY A 50 20.65 5.99 0.46
N LEU A 51 20.18 4.74 0.61
CA LEU A 51 20.92 3.65 1.27
C LEU A 51 21.88 2.88 0.35
N ASP A 52 21.77 2.99 -0.98
CA ASP A 52 22.64 2.27 -1.92
C ASP A 52 24.14 2.62 -1.75
N LEU A 53 24.47 3.72 -1.06
CA LEU A 53 25.84 4.10 -0.70
C LEU A 53 26.20 3.83 0.77
N ASP A 54 25.22 3.61 1.64
CA ASP A 54 25.37 3.59 3.09
C ASP A 54 25.57 2.18 3.67
N ASP A 55 25.12 1.11 3.01
CA ASP A 55 25.31 -0.27 3.49
C ASP A 55 26.77 -0.77 3.43
N LEU A 56 27.67 0.02 2.84
CA LEU A 56 29.09 -0.34 2.69
C LEU A 56 29.99 0.09 3.87
N PHE A 57 29.51 0.94 4.80
CA PHE A 57 30.36 1.48 5.87
C PHE A 57 29.66 1.48 7.24
N PRO A 58 30.25 0.90 8.31
CA PRO A 58 29.69 0.92 9.67
C PRO A 58 29.37 2.32 10.21
N SER A 59 30.00 3.37 9.68
CA SER A 59 29.73 4.78 9.99
C SER A 59 28.37 5.27 9.51
N SER A 60 27.73 4.61 8.53
CA SER A 60 26.39 4.95 8.07
C SER A 60 25.32 4.74 9.15
N LYS A 61 25.45 3.74 10.02
CA LYS A 61 24.56 3.55 11.18
C LYS A 61 24.53 4.75 12.11
N ILE A 62 25.67 5.40 12.30
CA ILE A 62 25.80 6.63 13.10
C ILE A 62 25.14 7.80 12.35
N LEU A 63 25.36 7.91 11.03
CA LEU A 63 24.68 8.89 10.17
C LEU A 63 23.15 8.71 10.16
N HIS A 64 22.62 7.49 10.08
CA HIS A 64 21.17 7.22 10.16
C HIS A 64 20.57 7.66 11.51
N MET A 65 21.32 7.48 12.60
CA MET A 65 20.90 7.95 13.92
C MET A 65 20.92 9.47 14.01
N LEU A 66 21.99 10.12 13.52
CA LEU A 66 22.16 11.59 13.54
C LEU A 66 21.20 12.32 12.57
N THR A 67 20.88 11.71 11.43
CA THR A 67 19.97 12.28 10.42
C THR A 67 18.49 12.08 10.75
N GLY A 68 18.18 11.36 11.84
CA GLY A 68 16.81 11.03 12.24
C GLY A 68 16.11 10.08 11.27
N TYR A 69 16.86 9.35 10.44
CA TYR A 69 16.36 8.47 9.39
C TYR A 69 15.41 7.40 9.93
N LYS A 70 15.86 6.68 10.97
CA LYS A 70 15.06 5.64 11.65
C LYS A 70 13.72 6.19 12.14
N GLY A 71 13.73 7.38 12.76
CA GLY A 71 12.52 8.03 13.23
C GLY A 71 11.57 8.45 12.09
N LYS A 72 12.09 8.83 10.91
CA LYS A 72 11.27 9.13 9.73
C LYS A 72 10.59 7.89 9.17
N ILE A 73 11.35 6.79 9.02
CA ILE A 73 10.80 5.51 8.55
C ILE A 73 9.76 4.96 9.53
N GLU A 74 10.02 5.00 10.84
CA GLU A 74 9.05 4.57 11.86
C GLU A 74 7.76 5.41 11.81
N LYS A 75 7.87 6.73 11.57
CA LYS A 75 6.68 7.60 11.41
C LYS A 75 5.88 7.24 10.16
N ILE A 76 6.55 6.94 9.05
CA ILE A 76 5.87 6.49 7.82
C ILE A 76 5.19 5.15 8.08
N HIS A 77 5.88 4.21 8.71
CA HIS A 77 5.34 2.90 9.06
C HIS A 77 4.07 2.99 9.91
N LYS A 78 4.08 3.80 10.98
CA LYS A 78 2.89 4.03 11.81
C LYS A 78 1.71 4.62 11.04
N ARG A 79 1.97 5.51 10.09
CA ARG A 79 0.89 6.13 9.27
C ARG A 79 0.30 5.13 8.29
N VAL A 80 1.16 4.39 7.58
CA VAL A 80 0.71 3.35 6.66
C VAL A 80 -0.02 2.23 7.41
N ASP A 81 0.46 1.81 8.59
CA ASP A 81 -0.21 0.81 9.42
C ASP A 81 -1.67 1.22 9.75
N LYS A 82 -1.88 2.48 10.14
CA LYS A 82 -3.21 3.04 10.39
C LYS A 82 -4.09 3.07 9.13
N ILE A 83 -3.51 3.38 7.96
CA ILE A 83 -4.22 3.35 6.68
C ILE A 83 -4.66 1.92 6.37
N LEU A 84 -3.75 0.95 6.52
CA LEU A 84 -4.05 -0.45 6.25
C LEU A 84 -5.09 -1.02 7.24
N ASP A 85 -5.07 -0.62 8.51
CA ASP A 85 -6.14 -0.94 9.47
C ASP A 85 -7.50 -0.43 9.00
N ASN A 86 -7.56 0.83 8.54
CA ASN A 86 -8.80 1.40 8.00
C ASN A 86 -9.30 0.67 6.77
N VAL A 87 -8.38 0.33 5.85
CA VAL A 87 -8.71 -0.39 4.63
C VAL A 87 -9.23 -1.78 4.95
N VAL A 88 -8.53 -2.56 5.77
CA VAL A 88 -8.97 -3.91 6.16
C VAL A 88 -10.34 -3.86 6.84
N ARG A 89 -10.54 -2.92 7.76
CA ARG A 89 -11.84 -2.73 8.45
C ARG A 89 -12.97 -2.43 7.46
N LYS A 90 -12.76 -1.53 6.49
CA LYS A 90 -13.76 -1.22 5.45
C LYS A 90 -14.16 -2.45 4.64
N HIS A 91 -13.20 -3.31 4.28
CA HIS A 91 -13.46 -4.55 3.56
C HIS A 91 -14.22 -5.57 4.43
N GLN A 92 -13.87 -5.68 5.71
CA GLN A 92 -14.61 -6.52 6.66
C GLN A 92 -16.06 -6.06 6.84
N GLU A 93 -16.29 -4.75 6.98
CA GLU A 93 -17.62 -4.14 7.09
C GLU A 93 -18.46 -4.35 5.82
N LYS A 94 -17.87 -4.14 4.64
CA LYS A 94 -18.49 -4.39 3.34
C LYS A 94 -19.01 -5.83 3.23
N ARG A 95 -18.21 -6.80 3.70
CA ARG A 95 -18.56 -8.22 3.65
C ARG A 95 -19.60 -8.62 4.70
N ALA A 96 -19.55 -8.04 5.89
CA ALA A 96 -20.55 -8.29 6.93
C ALA A 96 -21.93 -7.71 6.59
N GLY A 97 -21.99 -6.67 5.75
CA GLY A 97 -23.24 -6.03 5.30
C GLY A 97 -23.85 -6.59 4.01
N GLY A 98 -23.16 -7.51 3.32
CA GLY A 98 -23.59 -8.12 2.05
C GLY A 98 -24.08 -9.55 2.24
N ASN A 99 -25.22 -9.88 1.64
CA ASN A 99 -25.87 -11.20 1.74
C ASN A 99 -24.95 -12.31 1.18
N ASP A 100 -24.63 -13.29 2.03
CA ASP A 100 -23.93 -14.52 1.66
C ASP A 100 -24.49 -15.10 0.34
N GLY A 101 -23.65 -15.19 -0.69
CA GLY A 101 -23.81 -16.22 -1.71
C GLY A 101 -23.99 -15.81 -3.18
N ASN A 102 -23.84 -14.54 -3.58
CA ASN A 102 -23.91 -14.23 -5.02
C ASN A 102 -22.53 -14.29 -5.70
N LYS A 103 -22.43 -15.21 -6.66
CA LYS A 103 -21.30 -15.50 -7.56
C LYS A 103 -20.72 -14.27 -8.30
N SER A 104 -21.43 -13.13 -8.25
CA SER A 104 -21.02 -11.84 -8.81
C SER A 104 -20.02 -11.05 -7.95
N GLU A 105 -19.81 -11.41 -6.68
CA GLU A 105 -18.83 -10.71 -5.83
C GLU A 105 -17.38 -11.03 -6.20
N ILE A 106 -17.10 -12.27 -6.66
CA ILE A 106 -15.75 -12.69 -7.09
C ILE A 106 -15.23 -11.81 -8.24
N GLU A 107 -16.12 -11.34 -9.13
CA GLU A 107 -15.72 -10.52 -10.27
C GLU A 107 -15.20 -9.12 -9.88
N ASN A 108 -15.44 -8.66 -8.65
CA ASN A 108 -15.04 -7.35 -8.16
C ASN A 108 -14.15 -7.42 -6.90
N GLU A 109 -13.54 -8.57 -6.62
CA GLU A 109 -12.60 -8.70 -5.50
C GLU A 109 -11.26 -8.04 -5.83
N ASP A 110 -10.75 -7.29 -4.87
CA ASP A 110 -9.36 -6.88 -4.82
C ASP A 110 -8.52 -7.81 -3.93
N LEU A 111 -7.22 -7.54 -3.84
CA LEU A 111 -6.31 -8.36 -3.05
C LEU A 111 -6.69 -8.44 -1.57
N VAL A 112 -7.21 -7.37 -0.96
CA VAL A 112 -7.65 -7.39 0.45
C VAL A 112 -8.83 -8.34 0.60
N ASP A 113 -9.80 -8.30 -0.32
CA ASP A 113 -10.92 -9.23 -0.35
C ASP A 113 -10.45 -10.69 -0.51
N VAL A 114 -9.48 -10.96 -1.38
CA VAL A 114 -8.91 -12.31 -1.51
C VAL A 114 -8.24 -12.78 -0.22
N LEU A 115 -7.38 -11.96 0.39
CA LEU A 115 -6.63 -12.32 1.60
C LEU A 115 -7.56 -12.56 2.80
N LEU A 116 -8.60 -11.74 2.96
CA LEU A 116 -9.62 -11.92 3.99
C LEU A 116 -10.42 -13.21 3.78
N ARG A 117 -10.73 -13.59 2.53
CA ARG A 117 -11.38 -14.87 2.24
C ARG A 117 -10.49 -16.05 2.62
N VAL A 118 -9.21 -15.99 2.25
CA VAL A 118 -8.23 -17.02 2.59
C VAL A 118 -8.11 -17.15 4.11
N GLN A 119 -8.03 -16.03 4.84
CA GLN A 119 -8.04 -16.00 6.30
C GLN A 119 -9.27 -16.72 6.89
N GLN A 120 -10.48 -16.44 6.39
CA GLN A 120 -11.72 -17.03 6.90
C GLN A 120 -11.87 -18.52 6.52
N SER A 121 -11.41 -18.90 5.33
CA SER A 121 -11.54 -20.28 4.84
C SER A 121 -10.69 -21.28 5.63
N GLY A 122 -9.66 -20.81 6.35
CA GLY A 122 -8.71 -21.68 7.04
C GLY A 122 -7.98 -22.66 6.11
N SER A 123 -7.88 -22.34 4.81
CA SER A 123 -7.35 -23.24 3.79
C SER A 123 -5.82 -23.43 3.85
N LEU A 124 -5.14 -22.65 4.68
CA LEU A 124 -3.69 -22.70 4.86
C LEU A 124 -3.37 -23.43 6.17
N ASP A 125 -2.24 -24.15 6.18
CA ASP A 125 -1.69 -24.76 7.41
C ASP A 125 -1.29 -23.71 8.47
N ILE A 126 -1.25 -22.44 8.07
CA ILE A 126 -1.00 -21.29 8.95
C ILE A 126 -2.26 -20.42 9.06
N GLN A 127 -2.55 -19.94 10.27
CA GLN A 127 -3.60 -18.94 10.46
C GLN A 127 -3.09 -17.56 9.99
N LEU A 128 -3.70 -17.03 8.94
CA LEU A 128 -3.39 -15.69 8.45
C LEU A 128 -3.91 -14.66 9.46
N THR A 129 -3.02 -13.85 10.04
CA THR A 129 -3.42 -12.72 10.91
C THR A 129 -3.64 -11.45 10.10
N ILE A 130 -4.33 -10.46 10.66
CA ILE A 130 -4.48 -9.13 10.04
C ILE A 130 -3.10 -8.51 9.77
N ASN A 131 -2.13 -8.70 10.66
CA ASN A 131 -0.77 -8.21 10.44
C ASN A 131 -0.10 -8.89 9.24
N ASN A 132 -0.38 -10.17 8.97
CA ASN A 132 0.10 -10.83 7.75
C ASN A 132 -0.54 -10.22 6.49
N ILE A 133 -1.84 -9.95 6.52
CA ILE A 133 -2.55 -9.28 5.42
C ILE A 133 -1.93 -7.91 5.13
N LYS A 134 -1.77 -7.08 6.16
CA LYS A 134 -1.13 -5.75 6.03
C LYS A 134 0.29 -5.86 5.49
N SER A 135 1.05 -6.86 5.91
CA SER A 135 2.44 -7.05 5.48
C SER A 135 2.57 -7.45 4.01
N VAL A 136 1.61 -8.22 3.46
CA VAL A 136 1.59 -8.57 2.03
C VAL A 136 1.31 -7.35 1.14
N ILE A 137 0.56 -6.38 1.67
CA ILE A 137 0.15 -5.18 0.95
C ILE A 137 1.20 -4.06 1.04
N TRP A 138 2.03 -4.07 2.09
CA TRP A 138 3.05 -3.06 2.39
C TRP A 138 4.06 -2.84 1.26
#